data_AF-A0A6A7A7C2-F1
#
_entry.id   AF-A0A6A7A7C2-F1
#
_cell.length_a   1.000
_cell.length_b   1.000
_cell.length_c   1.000
_cell.angle_alpha   90.00
_cell.angle_beta   90.00
_cell.angle_gamma   90.00
#
_symmetry.space_group_name_H-M   'P 1'
#
loop_
_entity.id
_entity.type
_entity.pdbx_description
1 polymer ?
#
loop_
_entity_poly.entity_id
_entity_poly.type
_entity_poly.pdbx_seq_one_letter_code
_entity_poly.pdbx_strand_id
1 'polypeptide(L)'
;MTIAPYKDHSLLPAEAPSGQAHILETNAIHDVSKVGSFSTRGHKLCDFIVTFLHNLEEHPNALKDFFDPDVKFFKFIRKFEEGVSGGFLPFMISRKKDKVICGFFQVIQNREKILWETVTRSKLSEIAPNAIWKTTWGARQAYTIPPVENVWTCAFLNVNMPTFTYCKPRTAKEANSVAYDFGIAIYFDEAWKFQSEAVVILEVKR
;
A
#
# COMPACT_ATOMS: atom_id res chain seq x y z
N MET A 1 -22.95 -11.44 2.71
CA MET A 1 -21.90 -10.66 2.03
C MET A 1 -21.00 -11.63 1.30
N THR A 2 -20.81 -11.43 0.00
CA THR A 2 -19.90 -12.19 -0.85
C THR A 2 -18.53 -11.53 -0.81
N ILE A 3 -17.42 -12.28 -0.88
CA ILE A 3 -16.08 -11.67 -0.98
C ILE A 3 -15.95 -11.01 -2.35
N ALA A 4 -15.30 -9.84 -2.46
CA ALA A 4 -15.09 -9.22 -3.77
C ALA A 4 -14.32 -10.19 -4.70
N PRO A 5 -14.77 -10.41 -5.95
CA PRO A 5 -14.15 -11.37 -6.84
C PRO A 5 -12.80 -10.87 -7.37
N TYR A 6 -11.99 -11.82 -7.83
CA TYR A 6 -10.73 -11.55 -8.52
C TYR A 6 -10.94 -11.45 -10.03
N LYS A 7 -10.18 -10.56 -10.66
CA LYS A 7 -10.09 -10.37 -12.10
C LYS A 7 -8.86 -11.10 -12.62
N ASP A 8 -9.03 -11.86 -13.70
CA ASP A 8 -7.89 -12.46 -14.40
C ASP A 8 -6.99 -11.41 -15.05
N HIS A 9 -5.68 -11.63 -14.93
CA HIS A 9 -4.66 -10.80 -15.53
C HIS A 9 -3.48 -11.68 -15.97
N SER A 10 -2.81 -11.31 -17.06
CA SER A 10 -1.71 -12.10 -17.65
C SER A 10 -0.56 -12.38 -16.67
N LEU A 11 -0.32 -11.48 -15.72
CA LEU A 11 0.67 -11.65 -14.65
C LEU A 11 0.09 -12.29 -13.37
N LEU A 12 -1.21 -12.15 -13.12
CA LEU A 12 -1.85 -12.44 -11.83
C LEU A 12 -3.18 -13.14 -12.09
N PRO A 13 -3.19 -14.48 -12.27
CA PRO A 13 -4.42 -15.22 -12.52
C PRO A 13 -5.32 -15.23 -11.28
N ALA A 14 -6.64 -15.21 -11.48
CA ALA A 14 -7.63 -15.21 -10.40
C ALA A 14 -7.58 -16.49 -9.54
N GLU A 15 -7.07 -17.59 -10.10
CA GLU A 15 -6.93 -18.89 -9.44
C GLU A 15 -5.62 -19.06 -8.66
N ALA A 16 -4.80 -18.01 -8.54
CA ALA A 16 -3.54 -18.09 -7.80
C ALA A 16 -3.76 -18.53 -6.32
N PRO A 17 -2.81 -19.29 -5.74
CA PRO A 17 -2.95 -19.78 -4.38
C PRO A 17 -2.94 -18.65 -3.34
N SER A 18 -3.53 -18.92 -2.18
CA SER A 18 -3.60 -17.93 -1.10
C SER A 18 -2.23 -17.38 -0.70
N GLY A 19 -2.13 -16.06 -0.62
CA GLY A 19 -0.88 -15.37 -0.28
C GLY A 19 -0.09 -14.90 -1.49
N GLN A 20 -0.43 -15.31 -2.71
CA GLN A 20 -0.07 -14.59 -3.91
C GLN A 20 -1.03 -13.42 -4.13
N ALA A 21 -0.62 -12.44 -4.92
CA ALA A 21 -1.39 -11.24 -5.18
C ALA A 21 -2.45 -11.47 -6.26
N HIS A 22 -3.62 -10.86 -6.11
CA HIS A 22 -4.70 -10.90 -7.09
C HIS A 22 -5.18 -9.50 -7.41
N ILE A 23 -5.71 -9.31 -8.62
CA ILE A 23 -6.38 -8.06 -8.99
C ILE A 23 -7.84 -8.16 -8.54
N LEU A 24 -8.29 -7.21 -7.72
CA LEU A 24 -9.67 -7.11 -7.28
C LEU A 24 -10.54 -6.53 -8.40
N GLU A 25 -11.77 -7.05 -8.55
CA GLU A 25 -12.73 -6.46 -9.46
C GLU A 25 -13.33 -5.16 -8.88
N THR A 26 -12.97 -4.02 -9.46
CA THR A 26 -13.36 -2.68 -8.97
C THR A 26 -14.81 -2.30 -9.29
N ASN A 27 -15.36 -2.82 -10.38
CA ASN A 27 -16.73 -2.52 -10.81
C ASN A 27 -17.81 -2.98 -9.81
N ALA A 28 -17.46 -3.93 -8.92
CA ALA A 28 -18.36 -4.44 -7.90
C ALA A 28 -18.68 -3.43 -6.78
N ILE A 29 -17.87 -2.37 -6.61
CA ILE A 29 -18.06 -1.35 -5.55
C ILE A 29 -19.08 -0.28 -5.97
N HIS A 30 -19.18 0.01 -7.27
CA HIS A 30 -19.98 1.13 -7.80
C HIS A 30 -21.41 0.78 -8.17
N ASP A 31 -21.76 -0.50 -8.17
CA ASP A 31 -23.13 -0.93 -8.37
C ASP A 31 -23.91 -0.62 -7.09
N VAL A 32 -24.61 0.52 -7.05
CA VAL A 32 -25.41 0.99 -5.89
C VAL A 32 -26.46 -0.04 -5.47
N SER A 33 -26.87 -0.93 -6.38
CA SER A 33 -27.74 -2.07 -6.07
C SER A 33 -27.04 -3.21 -5.29
N LYS A 34 -25.70 -3.18 -5.24
CA LYS A 34 -24.81 -4.12 -4.56
C LYS A 34 -23.90 -3.47 -3.51
N VAL A 35 -24.03 -2.17 -3.25
CA VAL A 35 -23.34 -1.48 -2.15
C VAL A 35 -23.83 -2.11 -0.84
N GLY A 36 -22.92 -2.82 -0.14
CA GLY A 36 -23.23 -3.63 1.05
C GLY A 36 -23.27 -5.16 0.79
N SER A 37 -23.22 -5.59 -0.46
CA SER A 37 -23.23 -7.02 -0.84
C SER A 37 -21.83 -7.63 -0.81
N PHE A 38 -20.78 -6.83 -1.00
CA PHE A 38 -19.40 -7.30 -1.04
C PHE A 38 -18.60 -6.97 0.23
N SER A 39 -17.91 -7.97 0.75
CA SER A 39 -16.93 -7.80 1.82
C SER A 39 -15.53 -7.89 1.22
N THR A 40 -14.66 -6.96 1.58
CA THR A 40 -13.23 -7.09 1.33
C THR A 40 -12.53 -7.97 2.38
N ARG A 41 -13.28 -8.49 3.37
CA ARG A 41 -12.74 -9.43 4.37
C ARG A 41 -12.24 -10.68 3.67
N GLY A 42 -10.95 -10.95 3.81
CA GLY A 42 -10.28 -12.09 3.18
C GLY A 42 -9.18 -11.66 2.22
N HIS A 43 -9.25 -10.43 1.67
CA HIS A 43 -8.17 -9.86 0.87
C HIS A 43 -7.00 -9.43 1.75
N LYS A 44 -5.82 -9.47 1.16
CA LYS A 44 -4.56 -9.12 1.81
C LYS A 44 -4.00 -7.85 1.19
N LEU A 45 -3.02 -7.26 1.88
CA LEU A 45 -2.31 -6.08 1.39
C LEU A 45 -1.82 -6.22 -0.05
N CYS A 46 -1.31 -7.40 -0.42
CA CYS A 46 -0.83 -7.67 -1.77
C CYS A 46 -1.90 -7.38 -2.82
N ASP A 47 -3.14 -7.80 -2.59
CA ASP A 47 -4.25 -7.66 -3.54
C ASP A 47 -4.57 -6.17 -3.76
N PHE A 48 -4.64 -5.40 -2.67
CA PHE A 48 -4.87 -3.95 -2.75
C PHE A 48 -3.76 -3.21 -3.47
N ILE A 49 -2.49 -3.54 -3.20
CA ILE A 49 -1.33 -2.89 -3.84
C ILE A 49 -1.29 -3.21 -5.33
N VAL A 50 -1.43 -4.48 -5.74
CA VAL A 50 -1.36 -4.82 -7.17
C VAL A 50 -2.55 -4.31 -7.94
N THR A 51 -3.74 -4.27 -7.32
CA THR A 51 -4.93 -3.68 -7.93
C THR A 51 -4.75 -2.17 -8.11
N PHE A 52 -4.22 -1.49 -7.10
CA PHE A 52 -3.86 -0.08 -7.20
C PHE A 52 -2.89 0.17 -8.35
N LEU A 53 -1.78 -0.57 -8.41
CA LEU A 53 -0.76 -0.41 -9.45
C LEU A 53 -1.29 -0.77 -10.86
N HIS A 54 -2.21 -1.74 -10.95
CA HIS A 54 -2.88 -2.10 -12.21
C HIS A 54 -3.74 -0.96 -12.75
N ASN A 55 -4.43 -0.24 -11.87
CA ASN A 55 -5.38 0.81 -12.24
C ASN A 55 -4.74 2.20 -12.39
N LEU A 56 -3.42 2.33 -12.24
CA LEU A 56 -2.70 3.60 -12.46
C LEU A 56 -2.61 3.92 -13.96
N GLU A 57 -3.61 4.59 -14.50
CA GLU A 57 -3.69 4.94 -15.92
C GLU A 57 -2.49 5.77 -16.42
N GLU A 58 -1.98 6.69 -15.59
CA GLU A 58 -0.82 7.53 -15.91
C GLU A 58 0.51 6.75 -15.89
N HIS A 59 0.51 5.54 -15.32
CA HIS A 59 1.70 4.71 -15.13
C HIS A 59 1.41 3.23 -15.46
N PRO A 60 1.10 2.90 -16.73
CA PRO A 60 0.62 1.57 -17.11
C PRO A 60 1.64 0.44 -16.90
N ASN A 61 2.93 0.77 -16.80
CA ASN A 61 3.99 -0.20 -16.52
C ASN A 61 4.25 -0.42 -15.02
N ALA A 62 3.61 0.34 -14.11
CA ALA A 62 3.95 0.32 -12.69
C ALA A 62 3.83 -1.08 -12.06
N LEU A 63 2.78 -1.83 -12.40
CA LEU A 63 2.61 -3.22 -11.95
C LEU A 63 3.73 -4.13 -12.45
N LYS A 64 4.13 -3.99 -13.72
CA LYS A 64 5.20 -4.77 -14.33
C LYS A 64 6.55 -4.45 -13.69
N ASP A 65 6.88 -3.16 -13.57
CA ASP A 65 8.12 -2.68 -12.95
C ASP A 65 8.22 -3.07 -11.47
N PHE A 66 7.08 -3.18 -10.77
CA PHE A 66 7.06 -3.64 -9.39
C PHE A 66 7.57 -5.08 -9.24
N PHE A 67 7.20 -5.97 -10.17
CA PHE A 67 7.59 -7.38 -10.18
C PHE A 67 8.79 -7.69 -11.08
N ASP A 68 9.39 -6.68 -11.71
CA ASP A 68 10.59 -6.85 -12.54
C ASP A 68 11.82 -7.12 -11.65
N PRO A 69 12.48 -8.29 -11.79
CA PRO A 69 13.66 -8.63 -10.99
C PRO A 69 14.87 -7.71 -11.26
N ASP A 70 14.93 -7.06 -12.43
CA ASP A 70 15.99 -6.09 -12.75
C ASP A 70 15.77 -4.75 -12.04
N VAL A 71 14.55 -4.46 -11.60
CA VAL A 71 14.27 -3.27 -10.80
C VAL A 71 14.79 -3.51 -9.37
N LYS A 72 15.84 -2.77 -8.99
CA LYS A 72 16.43 -2.82 -7.64
C LYS A 72 15.59 -2.04 -6.61
N PHE A 73 14.91 -1.00 -7.08
CA PHE A 73 14.10 -0.11 -6.26
C PHE A 73 12.91 0.44 -7.04
N PHE A 74 11.73 0.31 -6.45
CA PHE A 74 10.48 0.88 -6.92
C PHE A 74 9.92 1.79 -5.83
N LYS A 75 9.45 2.98 -6.19
CA LYS A 75 8.81 3.92 -5.27
C LYS A 75 7.70 4.64 -5.98
N PHE A 76 6.51 4.59 -5.40
CA PHE A 76 5.38 5.42 -5.71
C PHE A 76 5.06 6.27 -4.47
N ILE A 77 4.93 7.58 -4.64
CA ILE A 77 4.42 8.50 -3.64
C ILE A 77 3.29 9.30 -4.28
N ARG A 78 2.18 9.44 -3.57
CA ARG A 78 1.17 10.44 -3.88
C ARG A 78 1.01 11.36 -2.68
N LYS A 79 1.05 12.67 -2.94
CA LYS A 79 0.87 13.72 -1.94
C LYS A 79 0.15 14.91 -2.55
N PHE A 80 -0.42 15.77 -1.74
CA PHE A 80 -1.02 17.02 -2.21
C PHE A 80 0.01 18.14 -2.22
N GLU A 81 -0.23 19.15 -3.05
CA GLU A 81 0.52 20.38 -3.00
C GLU A 81 0.42 21.05 -1.62
N GLU A 82 1.43 21.83 -1.26
CA GLU A 82 1.45 22.51 0.03
C GLU A 82 0.29 23.52 0.11
N GLY A 83 -0.48 23.45 1.21
CA GLY A 83 -1.66 24.28 1.40
C GLY A 83 -2.95 23.68 0.79
N VAL A 84 -2.87 22.56 0.08
CA VAL A 84 -4.05 21.85 -0.42
C VAL A 84 -4.40 20.68 0.49
N SER A 85 -5.62 20.71 1.04
CA SER A 85 -6.20 19.56 1.75
C SER A 85 -6.85 18.64 0.73
N GLY A 86 -6.25 17.47 0.50
CA GLY A 86 -6.85 16.44 -0.32
C GLY A 86 -7.84 15.56 0.43
N GLY A 87 -8.59 14.75 -0.32
CA GLY A 87 -9.55 13.78 0.24
C GLY A 87 -8.92 12.59 1.00
N PHE A 88 -7.60 12.41 0.94
CA PHE A 88 -6.87 11.37 1.67
C PHE A 88 -5.47 11.85 2.07
N LEU A 89 -4.86 11.10 2.99
CA LEU A 89 -3.51 11.37 3.45
C LEU A 89 -2.46 11.03 2.38
N PRO A 90 -1.36 11.79 2.27
CA PRO A 90 -0.23 11.38 1.47
C PRO A 90 0.21 9.95 1.80
N PHE A 91 0.56 9.17 0.79
CA PHE A 91 0.97 7.80 1.00
C PHE A 91 2.11 7.39 0.08
N MET A 92 2.77 6.30 0.47
CA MET A 92 3.87 5.72 -0.26
C MET A 92 3.68 4.22 -0.41
N ILE A 93 4.11 3.70 -1.55
CA ILE A 93 4.37 2.28 -1.80
C ILE A 93 5.80 2.19 -2.30
N SER A 94 6.67 1.51 -1.56
CA SER A 94 8.07 1.34 -1.94
C SER A 94 8.48 -0.12 -1.83
N ARG A 95 9.16 -0.63 -2.85
CA ARG A 95 9.83 -1.92 -2.84
C ARG A 95 11.33 -1.71 -2.98
N LYS A 96 12.10 -2.38 -2.13
CA LYS A 96 13.56 -2.50 -2.25
C LYS A 96 13.92 -3.97 -2.17
N LYS A 97 14.37 -4.54 -3.29
CA LYS A 97 14.54 -6.00 -3.45
C LYS A 97 13.24 -6.76 -3.13
N ASP A 98 13.27 -7.69 -2.20
CA ASP A 98 12.16 -8.54 -1.75
C ASP A 98 11.33 -7.92 -0.63
N LYS A 99 11.62 -6.68 -0.22
CA LYS A 99 10.93 -6.01 0.88
C LYS A 99 10.03 -4.92 0.34
N VAL A 100 8.84 -4.80 0.93
CA VAL A 100 7.87 -3.76 0.60
C VAL A 100 7.54 -2.96 1.85
N ILE A 101 7.49 -1.64 1.74
CA ILE A 101 7.00 -0.71 2.75
C ILE A 101 5.90 0.12 2.12
N CYS A 102 4.75 0.19 2.78
CA CYS A 102 3.71 1.13 2.41
C CYS A 102 3.07 1.77 3.65
N GLY A 103 2.49 2.94 3.47
CA GLY A 103 1.86 3.65 4.56
C GLY A 103 1.42 5.07 4.21
N PHE A 104 0.52 5.60 5.05
CA PHE A 104 0.13 7.01 5.06
C PHE A 104 1.13 7.81 5.88
N PHE A 105 1.52 8.97 5.38
CA PHE A 105 2.49 9.82 6.04
C PHE A 105 2.11 11.31 5.99
N GLN A 106 2.62 12.05 6.97
CA GLN A 106 2.58 13.50 7.02
C GLN A 106 3.94 14.05 7.39
N VAL A 107 4.28 15.21 6.84
CA VAL A 107 5.46 15.97 7.25
C VAL A 107 5.03 16.92 8.37
N ILE A 108 5.61 16.78 9.55
CA ILE A 108 5.23 17.56 10.75
C ILE A 108 6.44 18.28 11.36
N GLN A 109 6.18 19.15 12.35
CA GLN A 109 7.21 19.87 13.11
C GLN A 109 8.17 20.63 12.20
N ASN A 110 7.67 21.58 11.40
CA ASN A 110 8.47 22.38 10.47
C ASN A 110 9.35 21.56 9.53
N ARG A 111 8.86 20.38 9.10
CA ARG A 111 9.58 19.45 8.22
C ARG A 111 10.79 18.75 8.85
N GLU A 112 10.79 18.60 10.17
CA GLU A 112 11.81 17.85 10.89
C GLU A 112 11.44 16.37 11.13
N LYS A 113 10.16 16.01 11.02
CA LYS A 113 9.68 14.63 11.22
C LYS A 113 8.68 14.19 10.17
N ILE A 114 8.72 12.90 9.86
CA ILE A 114 7.65 12.21 9.15
C ILE A 114 6.84 11.44 10.18
N LEU A 115 5.56 11.77 10.31
CA LEU A 115 4.58 10.95 11.02
C LEU A 115 3.98 9.95 10.05
N TRP A 116 3.99 8.68 10.43
CA TRP A 116 3.28 7.62 9.73
C TRP A 116 2.02 7.29 10.51
N GLU A 117 0.84 7.57 9.95
CA GLU A 117 -0.46 7.24 10.56
C GLU A 117 -0.86 5.78 10.35
N THR A 118 -0.21 5.12 9.40
CA THR A 118 -0.25 3.68 9.23
C THR A 118 0.95 3.32 8.39
N VAL A 119 1.72 2.33 8.81
CA VAL A 119 2.87 1.86 8.04
C VAL A 119 3.09 0.37 8.23
N THR A 120 3.42 -0.30 7.14
CA THR A 120 3.63 -1.75 7.13
C THR A 120 4.95 -2.12 6.48
N ARG A 121 5.44 -3.30 6.85
CA ARG A 121 6.55 -3.96 6.17
C ARG A 121 6.13 -5.35 5.77
N SER A 122 6.35 -5.67 4.51
CA SER A 122 6.12 -7.01 3.97
C SER A 122 7.35 -7.54 3.26
N LYS A 123 7.35 -8.85 3.04
CA LYS A 123 8.37 -9.59 2.32
C LYS A 123 7.72 -10.42 1.22
N LEU A 124 8.34 -10.42 0.05
CA LEU A 124 8.03 -11.31 -1.07
C LEU A 124 8.96 -12.53 -0.99
N SER A 125 8.47 -13.73 -1.36
CA SER A 125 9.34 -14.91 -1.47
C SER A 125 10.38 -14.76 -2.58
N GLU A 126 10.02 -14.03 -3.64
CA GLU A 126 10.83 -13.70 -4.81
C GLU A 126 10.32 -12.39 -5.45
N ILE A 127 11.07 -11.80 -6.39
CA ILE A 127 10.60 -10.62 -7.13
C ILE A 127 9.93 -11.12 -8.41
N ALA A 128 8.70 -11.60 -8.27
CA ALA A 128 7.89 -12.11 -9.39
C ALA A 128 6.39 -12.08 -9.04
N PRO A 129 5.49 -12.11 -10.05
CA PRO A 129 4.04 -12.06 -9.81
C PRO A 129 3.49 -13.20 -8.95
N ASN A 130 4.09 -14.39 -9.03
CA ASN A 130 3.73 -15.58 -8.26
C ASN A 130 4.32 -15.58 -6.83
N ALA A 131 4.97 -14.50 -6.39
CA ALA A 131 5.58 -14.45 -5.08
C ALA A 131 4.56 -14.55 -3.95
N ILE A 132 4.89 -15.31 -2.90
CA ILE A 132 4.15 -15.30 -1.66
C ILE A 132 4.46 -14.00 -0.92
N TRP A 133 3.42 -13.21 -0.69
CA TRP A 133 3.50 -11.94 0.03
C TRP A 133 3.13 -12.14 1.50
N LYS A 134 4.06 -11.80 2.38
CA LYS A 134 3.86 -11.88 3.83
C LYS A 134 4.07 -10.55 4.50
N THR A 135 3.05 -10.05 5.19
CA THR A 135 3.19 -8.91 6.09
C THR A 135 3.92 -9.36 7.37
N THR A 136 5.00 -8.64 7.71
CA THR A 136 5.92 -9.00 8.80
C THR A 136 5.85 -8.02 9.97
N TRP A 137 5.34 -6.82 9.72
CA TRP A 137 5.25 -5.75 10.70
C TRP A 137 4.21 -4.73 10.26
N GLY A 138 3.47 -4.15 11.21
CA GLY A 138 2.55 -3.03 10.95
C GLY A 138 2.37 -2.17 12.20
N ALA A 139 2.41 -0.85 12.03
CA ALA A 139 2.18 0.11 13.10
C ALA A 139 1.08 1.10 12.71
N ARG A 140 0.21 1.43 13.68
CA ARG A 140 -0.82 2.47 13.59
C ARG A 140 -0.25 3.87 13.81
N GLN A 141 0.96 3.96 14.34
CA GLN A 141 1.69 5.21 14.40
C GLN A 141 3.18 4.92 14.42
N ALA A 142 3.98 5.68 13.68
CA ALA A 142 5.43 5.65 13.83
C ALA A 142 6.05 6.95 13.31
N TYR A 143 7.32 7.18 13.63
CA TYR A 143 8.04 8.36 13.15
C TYR A 143 9.33 7.97 12.44
N THR A 144 9.69 8.72 11.42
CA THR A 144 11.03 8.70 10.81
C THR A 144 11.55 10.11 10.64
N ILE A 145 12.85 10.23 10.37
CA ILE A 145 13.49 11.49 10.02
C ILE A 145 13.32 11.70 8.51
N PRO A 146 12.97 12.92 8.05
CA PRO A 146 12.92 13.26 6.64
C PRO A 146 14.26 13.03 5.91
N PRO A 147 14.24 12.88 4.58
CA PRO A 147 13.03 12.82 3.75
C PRO A 147 12.34 11.44 3.86
N VAL A 148 11.14 11.29 3.28
CA VAL A 148 10.34 10.05 3.41
C VAL A 148 11.10 8.81 2.90
N GLU A 149 12.04 9.01 1.98
CA GLU A 149 12.95 8.00 1.43
C GLU A 149 13.84 7.33 2.47
N ASN A 150 14.10 8.01 3.60
CA ASN A 150 14.90 7.47 4.69
C ASN A 150 14.22 6.31 5.42
N VAL A 151 12.98 5.95 5.07
CA VAL A 151 12.26 4.79 5.64
C VAL A 151 13.05 3.47 5.56
N TRP A 152 13.96 3.36 4.60
CA TRP A 152 14.81 2.18 4.37
C TRP A 152 16.12 2.18 5.15
N THR A 153 16.57 3.34 5.62
CA THR A 153 17.89 3.55 6.25
C THR A 153 17.78 3.95 7.72
N CYS A 154 16.69 4.58 8.11
CA CYS A 154 16.42 4.99 9.49
C CYS A 154 15.52 3.98 10.22
N ALA A 155 15.67 3.95 11.55
CA ALA A 155 14.75 3.22 12.41
C ALA A 155 13.41 3.97 12.52
N PHE A 156 12.32 3.22 12.67
CA PHE A 156 11.06 3.80 13.12
C PHE A 156 11.16 4.13 14.61
N LEU A 157 10.81 5.35 14.96
CA LEU A 157 10.79 5.89 16.32
C LEU A 157 9.35 5.95 16.84
N ASN A 158 9.19 5.94 18.17
CA ASN A 158 7.91 6.07 18.88
C ASN A 158 6.77 5.23 18.26
N VAL A 159 7.09 3.97 17.94
CA VAL A 159 6.14 3.06 17.29
C VAL A 159 4.95 2.81 18.20
N ASN A 160 3.75 3.12 17.71
CA ASN A 160 2.47 3.05 18.39
C ASN A 160 2.37 3.87 19.69
N MET A 161 3.33 4.77 19.96
CA MET A 161 3.39 5.56 21.18
C MET A 161 3.05 7.03 20.91
N PRO A 162 2.30 7.69 21.81
CA PRO A 162 1.73 7.18 23.07
C PRO A 162 0.34 6.55 22.92
N THR A 163 -0.30 6.67 21.76
CA THR A 163 -1.74 6.45 21.59
C THR A 163 -2.15 4.97 21.54
N PHE A 164 -1.27 4.09 21.04
CA PHE A 164 -1.57 2.69 20.72
C PHE A 164 -0.65 1.72 21.46
N THR A 165 -0.31 2.01 22.72
CA THR A 165 0.70 1.25 23.51
C THR A 165 0.43 -0.26 23.62
N TYR A 166 -0.83 -0.68 23.51
CA TYR A 166 -1.27 -2.08 23.54
C TYR A 166 -1.10 -2.80 22.18
N CYS A 167 -0.98 -2.07 21.08
CA CYS A 167 -0.79 -2.63 19.75
C CYS A 167 0.66 -3.13 19.59
N LYS A 168 0.81 -4.43 19.29
CA LYS A 168 2.12 -5.09 19.14
C LYS A 168 2.47 -5.25 17.65
N PRO A 169 3.34 -4.41 17.06
CA PRO A 169 3.53 -4.32 15.61
C PRO A 169 4.00 -5.58 14.91
N ARG A 170 4.68 -6.47 15.65
CA ARG A 170 5.25 -7.73 15.13
C ARG A 170 4.31 -8.93 15.23
N THR A 171 3.17 -8.78 15.90
CA THR A 171 2.19 -9.87 15.94
C THR A 171 1.50 -9.96 14.59
N ALA A 172 1.28 -11.17 14.08
CA ALA A 172 0.64 -11.38 12.77
C ALA A 172 -0.76 -10.72 12.73
N LYS A 173 -1.51 -10.77 13.84
CA LYS A 173 -2.81 -10.12 13.97
C LYS A 173 -2.73 -8.62 13.75
N GLU A 174 -1.85 -7.92 14.48
CA GLU A 174 -1.70 -6.46 14.34
C GLU A 174 -1.16 -6.09 12.96
N ALA A 175 -0.09 -6.76 12.53
CA ALA A 175 0.54 -6.48 11.25
C ALA A 175 -0.45 -6.61 10.08
N ASN A 176 -1.26 -7.68 10.07
CA ASN A 176 -2.28 -7.89 9.04
C ASN A 176 -3.45 -6.90 9.19
N SER A 177 -3.85 -6.53 10.40
CA SER A 177 -4.90 -5.52 10.62
C SER A 177 -4.48 -4.17 10.06
N VAL A 178 -3.28 -3.69 10.39
CA VAL A 178 -2.77 -2.40 9.92
C VAL A 178 -2.61 -2.41 8.38
N ALA A 179 -2.15 -3.53 7.82
CA ALA A 179 -2.01 -3.68 6.38
C ALA A 179 -3.36 -3.73 5.64
N TYR A 180 -4.36 -4.33 6.26
CA TYR A 180 -5.73 -4.31 5.77
C TYR A 180 -6.32 -2.90 5.83
N ASP A 181 -6.13 -2.18 6.94
CA ASP A 181 -6.61 -0.79 7.11
C ASP A 181 -6.02 0.13 6.02
N PHE A 182 -4.70 0.01 5.75
CA PHE A 182 -4.06 0.72 4.64
C PHE A 182 -4.65 0.36 3.27
N GLY A 183 -4.75 -0.95 3.00
CA GLY A 183 -5.21 -1.46 1.71
C GLY A 183 -6.65 -1.08 1.40
N ILE A 184 -7.53 -1.14 2.39
CA ILE A 184 -8.94 -0.71 2.26
C ILE A 184 -9.01 0.76 1.94
N ALA A 185 -8.26 1.62 2.64
CA ALA A 185 -8.35 3.06 2.47
C ALA A 185 -7.99 3.45 1.03
N ILE A 186 -6.84 2.98 0.52
CA ILE A 186 -6.44 3.27 -0.87
C ILE A 186 -7.39 2.66 -1.91
N TYR A 187 -8.08 1.57 -1.58
CA TYR A 187 -8.96 0.87 -2.50
C TYR A 187 -10.33 1.54 -2.62
N PHE A 188 -10.99 1.82 -1.49
CA PHE A 188 -12.31 2.44 -1.48
C PHE A 188 -12.27 3.92 -1.85
N ASP A 189 -11.20 4.63 -1.51
CA ASP A 189 -11.01 6.01 -1.93
C ASP A 189 -10.57 6.11 -3.41
N GLU A 190 -10.45 4.96 -4.09
CA GLU A 190 -10.02 4.84 -5.48
C GLU A 190 -8.75 5.65 -5.75
N ALA A 191 -7.77 5.50 -4.87
CA ALA A 191 -6.58 6.34 -4.84
C ALA A 191 -5.72 6.22 -6.12
N TRP A 192 -6.06 5.34 -7.06
CA TRP A 192 -5.44 5.27 -8.39
C TRP A 192 -5.98 6.33 -9.35
N LYS A 193 -7.22 6.82 -9.18
CA LYS A 193 -7.83 7.82 -10.07
C LYS A 193 -7.00 9.11 -10.12
N PHE A 194 -6.99 9.76 -11.29
CA PHE A 194 -6.35 11.06 -11.46
C PHE A 194 -6.96 12.10 -10.52
N GLN A 195 -6.11 12.95 -9.96
CA GLN A 195 -6.52 14.06 -9.11
C GLN A 195 -5.64 15.25 -9.42
N SER A 196 -6.24 16.33 -9.91
CA SER A 196 -5.53 17.50 -10.44
C SER A 196 -4.58 18.16 -9.45
N GLU A 197 -4.86 18.03 -8.15
CA GLU A 197 -4.08 18.66 -7.07
C GLU A 197 -3.05 17.70 -6.43
N ALA A 198 -3.00 16.45 -6.90
CA ALA A 198 -2.08 15.45 -6.37
C ALA A 198 -0.77 15.46 -7.15
N VAL A 199 0.33 15.59 -6.43
CA VAL A 199 1.68 15.35 -6.93
C VAL A 199 1.98 13.85 -6.82
N VAL A 200 2.23 13.23 -7.97
CA VAL A 200 2.65 11.83 -8.07
C VAL A 200 4.15 11.76 -8.35
N ILE A 201 4.86 10.94 -7.58
CA ILE A 201 6.28 10.64 -7.79
C ILE A 201 6.41 9.14 -7.98
N LEU A 202 6.75 8.72 -9.20
CA LEU A 202 7.10 7.33 -9.52
C LEU A 202 8.59 7.26 -9.86
N GLU A 203 9.35 6.45 -9.11
CA GLU A 203 10.78 6.25 -9.29
C GLU A 203 11.08 4.75 -9.43
N VAL A 204 11.71 4.38 -10.53
CA VAL A 204 12.12 3.01 -10.86
C VAL A 204 13.63 3.02 -11.14
N LYS A 205 14.40 2.30 -10.33
CA LYS A 205 15.87 2.17 -10.49
C LYS A 205 16.23 0.73 -10.81
N ARG A 206 16.91 0.53 -11.95
CA ARG A 206 17.42 -0.75 -12.44
C ARG A 206 18.86 -1.01 -11.97
#